data_AF-A0A0R3VSU3-F1
#
_entry.id   AF-A0A0R3VSU3-F1
#
_cell.length_a   1.000
_cell.length_b   1.000
_cell.length_c   1.000
_cell.angle_alpha   90.00
_cell.angle_beta   90.00
_cell.angle_gamma   90.00
#
_symmetry.space_group_name_H-M   'P 1'
#
loop_
_entity.id
_entity.type
_entity.pdbx_description
1 polymer ?
#
loop_
_entity_poly.entity_id
_entity_poly.type
_entity_poly.pdbx_seq_one_letter_code
_entity_poly.pdbx_strand_id
1 'polypeptide(L)'
;MMATLLPKALFPLSRVGVSVSRLSNPSLILSRNAVTRPAFLQKMYDKLDAVERSIDEEANIGANLPFNIENPRRLALTMILFIGIAFNIPFFITYYQMKAAKSG
;
A
#
# COMPACT_ATOMS: atom_id res chain seq x y z
N MET A 1 -36.66 -50.90 -15.88
CA MET A 1 -37.36 -49.74 -16.47
C MET A 1 -36.59 -49.31 -17.71
N MET A 2 -37.16 -49.50 -18.90
CA MET A 2 -36.58 -49.18 -20.20
C MET A 2 -37.52 -48.19 -20.89
N ALA A 3 -37.00 -47.06 -21.35
CA ALA A 3 -37.63 -46.11 -22.27
C ALA A 3 -36.47 -45.40 -23.01
N THR A 4 -36.20 -45.68 -24.30
CA THR A 4 -36.80 -45.07 -25.52
C THR A 4 -36.80 -43.54 -25.49
N LEU A 5 -36.43 -42.75 -26.49
CA LEU A 5 -35.99 -42.89 -27.89
C LEU A 5 -35.51 -41.48 -28.29
N LEU A 6 -34.51 -41.38 -29.17
CA LEU A 6 -34.07 -40.14 -29.84
C LEU A 6 -35.11 -39.70 -30.91
N PRO A 7 -35.27 -38.38 -31.18
CA PRO A 7 -34.82 -37.83 -32.48
C PRO A 7 -34.30 -36.38 -32.33
N LYS A 8 -33.14 -35.96 -32.86
CA LYS A 8 -32.72 -35.64 -34.24
C LYS A 8 -33.55 -34.55 -34.96
N ALA A 9 -32.85 -33.42 -35.19
CA ALA A 9 -32.96 -32.37 -36.21
C ALA A 9 -33.86 -31.14 -35.93
N LEU A 10 -33.24 -29.95 -35.87
CA LEU A 10 -33.33 -28.91 -36.90
C LEU A 10 -32.38 -27.73 -36.58
N PHE A 11 -31.41 -27.47 -37.47
CA PHE A 11 -30.83 -26.13 -37.71
C PHE A 11 -31.75 -25.45 -38.76
N PRO A 12 -31.88 -24.10 -38.83
CA PRO A 12 -30.79 -23.27 -39.38
C PRO A 12 -30.77 -21.75 -39.00
N LEU A 13 -29.84 -21.04 -39.64
CA LEU A 13 -29.75 -19.59 -39.88
C LEU A 13 -28.96 -18.68 -38.90
N SER A 14 -27.66 -18.58 -39.19
CA SER A 14 -26.95 -17.37 -39.62
C SER A 14 -27.20 -16.03 -38.92
N ARG A 15 -26.16 -15.51 -38.25
CA ARG A 15 -25.75 -14.11 -38.45
C ARG A 15 -24.24 -13.94 -38.39
N VAL A 16 -23.76 -13.38 -39.49
CA VAL A 16 -22.39 -13.03 -39.87
C VAL A 16 -21.77 -12.08 -38.84
N GLY A 17 -20.54 -12.39 -38.40
CA GLY A 17 -19.72 -11.56 -37.51
C GLY A 17 -18.26 -11.55 -37.98
N VAL A 18 -18.04 -10.80 -39.06
CA VAL A 18 -16.81 -10.14 -39.53
C VAL A 18 -15.48 -10.59 -38.89
N SER A 19 -14.66 -11.23 -39.73
CA SER A 19 -13.20 -11.34 -39.60
C SER A 19 -12.57 -9.95 -39.43
N VAL A 20 -12.21 -9.57 -38.21
CA VAL A 20 -11.40 -8.37 -37.98
C VAL A 20 -9.96 -8.68 -38.31
N SER A 21 -9.59 -8.21 -39.48
CA SER A 21 -8.26 -8.15 -40.08
C SER A 21 -7.17 -7.80 -39.06
N ARG A 22 -6.09 -8.60 -39.08
CA ARG A 22 -4.76 -8.25 -38.59
C ARG A 22 -4.38 -6.88 -39.16
N LEU A 23 -4.49 -5.83 -38.36
CA LEU A 23 -3.94 -4.53 -38.68
C LEU A 23 -2.43 -4.56 -38.41
N SER A 24 -1.69 -4.51 -39.50
CA SER A 24 -0.33 -3.99 -39.66
C SER A 24 0.28 -3.30 -38.44
N ASN A 25 1.40 -3.84 -37.97
CA ASN A 25 2.41 -3.09 -37.22
C ASN A 25 2.87 -1.88 -38.04
N PRO A 26 2.68 -0.63 -37.60
CA PRO A 26 3.57 0.43 -38.00
C PRO A 26 4.76 0.37 -37.04
N SER A 27 5.87 -0.15 -37.54
CA SER A 27 7.21 0.13 -37.01
C SER A 27 7.46 1.63 -37.10
N LEU A 28 6.91 2.40 -36.16
CA LEU A 28 7.42 3.73 -35.86
C LEU A 28 8.66 3.51 -35.00
N ILE A 29 9.77 3.27 -35.69
CA ILE A 29 11.10 3.64 -35.21
C ILE A 29 11.07 5.17 -35.11
N LEU A 30 10.42 5.67 -34.06
CA LEU A 30 10.67 6.99 -33.57
C LEU A 30 12.12 6.93 -33.10
N SER A 31 13.00 7.41 -33.97
CA SER A 31 14.36 7.79 -33.63
C SER A 31 14.29 8.73 -32.43
N ARG A 32 14.22 8.15 -31.23
CA ARG A 32 14.56 8.82 -30.00
C ARG A 32 16.02 9.13 -30.19
N ASN A 33 16.30 10.34 -30.67
CA ASN A 33 17.55 11.02 -30.38
C ASN A 33 17.78 10.80 -28.90
N ALA A 34 18.68 9.86 -28.59
CA ALA A 34 19.25 9.69 -27.28
C ALA A 34 20.06 10.97 -27.07
N VAL A 35 19.36 12.01 -26.63
CA VAL A 35 19.96 13.12 -25.93
C VAL A 35 20.56 12.45 -24.71
N THR A 36 21.83 12.06 -24.84
CA THR A 36 22.71 11.64 -23.77
C THR A 36 22.75 12.81 -22.81
N ARG A 37 21.78 12.83 -21.88
CA ARG A 37 21.76 13.79 -20.79
C ARG A 37 23.08 13.57 -20.05
N PRO A 38 23.84 14.64 -19.78
CA PRO A 38 25.12 14.49 -19.11
C PRO A 38 24.89 13.75 -17.78
N ALA A 39 25.72 12.74 -17.50
CA ALA A 39 25.55 11.84 -16.35
C ALA A 39 25.41 12.59 -15.01
N PHE A 40 25.92 13.83 -14.95
CA PHE A 40 25.75 14.72 -13.82
C PHE A 40 24.29 15.17 -13.61
N LEU A 41 23.58 15.59 -14.67
CA LEU A 41 22.17 15.95 -14.58
C LEU A 41 21.31 14.75 -14.23
N GLN A 42 21.63 13.58 -14.78
CA GLN A 42 20.94 12.33 -14.43
C GLN A 42 21.08 12.01 -12.94
N LYS A 43 22.29 12.10 -12.37
CA LYS A 43 22.50 11.94 -10.93
C LYS A 43 21.75 12.97 -10.08
N MET A 44 21.58 14.20 -10.56
CA MET A 44 20.81 15.23 -9.85
C MET A 44 19.32 14.92 -9.88
N TYR A 45 18.79 14.49 -11.02
CA TYR A 45 17.40 14.02 -11.13
C TYR A 45 17.16 12.77 -10.30
N ASP A 46 18.06 11.78 -10.34
CA ASP A 46 17.94 10.56 -9.54
C ASP A 46 17.96 10.87 -8.03
N LYS A 47 18.70 11.90 -7.60
CA LYS A 47 18.68 12.39 -6.23
C LYS A 47 17.39 13.12 -5.86
N LEU A 48 16.84 13.91 -6.79
CA LEU A 48 15.56 14.58 -6.58
C LEU A 48 14.41 13.56 -6.51
N ASP A 49 14.38 12.58 -7.41
CA ASP A 49 13.43 11.45 -7.38
C ASP A 49 13.57 10.63 -6.09
N ALA A 50 14.80 10.42 -5.59
CA ALA A 50 15.02 9.72 -4.33
C ALA A 50 14.50 10.53 -3.12
N VAL A 51 14.61 11.86 -3.17
CA VAL A 51 14.07 12.75 -2.13
C VAL A 51 12.54 12.81 -2.21
N GLU A 52 11.96 12.89 -3.40
CA GLU A 52 10.50 12.85 -3.61
C GLU A 52 9.91 11.54 -3.09
N ARG A 53 10.54 10.40 -3.40
CA ARG A 53 10.15 9.08 -2.87
C ARG A 53 10.34 8.94 -1.36
N SER A 54 11.23 9.71 -0.74
CA SER A 54 11.38 9.72 0.72
C SER A 54 10.32 10.56 1.44
N ILE A 55 9.60 11.42 0.70
CA ILE A 55 8.48 12.21 1.22
C ILE A 55 7.18 11.40 1.12
N ASP A 56 7.06 10.52 0.11
CA ASP A 56 5.95 9.56 -0.06
C ASP A 56 6.04 8.32 0.86
N GLU A 57 6.62 8.44 2.06
CA GLU A 57 6.50 7.38 3.07
C GLU A 57 5.05 7.18 3.52
N GLU A 58 4.14 8.13 3.24
CA GLU A 58 2.70 8.07 3.52
C GLU A 58 1.99 6.85 2.89
N ALA A 59 2.58 6.23 1.85
CA ALA A 59 2.07 5.00 1.25
C ALA A 59 2.38 3.72 2.05
N ASN A 60 3.31 3.79 3.02
CA ASN A 60 3.68 2.64 3.85
C ASN A 60 2.76 2.55 5.08
N ILE A 61 2.22 1.34 5.30
CA ILE A 61 1.36 1.05 6.46
C ILE A 61 2.11 1.44 7.74
N GLY A 62 1.55 2.40 8.49
CA GLY A 62 2.08 2.85 9.78
C GLY A 62 3.15 3.95 9.73
N ALA A 63 3.52 4.46 8.56
CA ALA A 63 4.44 5.60 8.45
C ALA A 63 3.83 6.92 8.94
N ASN A 64 2.50 7.00 9.00
CA ASN A 64 1.76 8.13 9.54
C ASN A 64 1.63 8.11 11.08
N LEU A 65 2.09 7.04 11.74
CA LEU A 65 2.03 6.93 13.18
C LEU A 65 3.28 7.53 13.82
N PRO A 66 3.15 8.28 14.93
CA PRO A 66 4.30 8.84 15.63
C PRO A 66 5.12 7.79 16.42
N PHE A 67 4.91 6.50 16.15
CA PHE A 67 5.60 5.39 16.76
C PHE A 67 5.81 4.27 15.73
N ASN A 68 6.97 3.61 15.82
CA ASN A 68 7.34 2.54 14.91
C ASN A 68 6.51 1.27 15.17
N ILE A 69 5.95 0.67 14.11
CA ILE A 69 5.13 -0.54 14.15
C ILE A 69 5.82 -1.82 13.62
N GLU A 70 7.04 -1.71 13.10
CA GLU A 70 7.79 -2.81 12.46
C GLU A 70 8.04 -3.98 13.42
N ASN A 71 8.30 -3.68 14.70
CA ASN A 71 8.56 -4.69 15.72
C ASN A 71 7.38 -4.78 16.71
N PRO A 72 6.58 -5.86 16.66
CA PRO A 72 5.36 -5.97 17.46
C PRO A 72 5.64 -6.05 18.97
N ARG A 73 6.79 -6.61 19.38
CA ARG A 73 7.17 -6.68 20.80
C ARG A 73 7.54 -5.30 21.34
N ARG A 74 8.30 -4.53 20.56
CA ARG A 74 8.65 -3.15 20.93
C ARG A 74 7.41 -2.26 20.96
N LEU A 75 6.52 -2.42 19.98
CA LEU A 75 5.24 -1.71 19.93
C LEU A 75 4.39 -1.99 21.17
N ALA A 76 4.23 -3.27 21.55
CA ALA A 76 3.48 -3.65 22.73
C ALA A 76 4.06 -3.04 24.01
N LEU A 77 5.39 -3.05 24.17
CA LEU A 77 6.04 -2.41 25.31
C LEU A 77 5.79 -0.90 25.36
N THR A 78 5.90 -0.20 24.22
CA THR A 78 5.59 1.24 24.13
C THR A 78 4.15 1.53 24.54
N MET A 79 3.19 0.73 24.07
CA MET A 79 1.77 0.89 24.40
C MET A 79 1.49 0.62 25.87
N ILE A 80 2.02 -0.47 26.43
CA ILE A 80 1.88 -0.81 27.86
C ILE A 80 2.48 0.30 28.72
N LEU A 81 3.66 0.82 28.36
CA LEU A 81 4.30 1.89 29.12
C LEU A 81 3.51 3.19 29.05
N PHE A 82 3.04 3.59 27.85
CA PHE A 82 2.26 4.80 27.66
C PHE A 82 0.97 4.77 28.48
N ILE A 83 0.19 3.69 28.36
CA ILE A 83 -1.05 3.50 29.10
C ILE A 83 -0.77 3.37 30.60
N GLY A 84 0.24 2.60 30.96
CA GLY A 84 0.62 2.34 32.36
C GLY A 84 1.01 3.62 33.08
N ILE A 85 1.82 4.49 32.48
CA ILE A 85 2.19 5.78 33.07
C ILE A 85 0.94 6.65 33.24
N ALA A 86 0.16 6.83 32.18
CA ALA A 86 -1.05 7.66 32.22
C ALA A 86 -2.04 7.18 33.30
N PHE A 87 -2.24 5.86 33.41
CA PHE A 87 -3.11 5.26 34.41
C PHE A 87 -2.59 5.43 35.84
N ASN A 88 -1.28 5.36 36.07
CA ASN A 88 -0.70 5.43 37.41
C ASN A 88 -0.53 6.86 37.96
N ILE A 89 -0.48 7.89 37.11
CA ILE A 89 -0.30 9.29 37.53
C ILE A 89 -1.32 9.73 38.59
N PRO A 90 -2.65 9.54 38.43
CA PRO A 90 -3.63 9.95 39.44
C PRO A 90 -3.42 9.29 40.80
N PHE A 91 -3.06 8.00 40.82
CA PHE A 91 -2.78 7.26 42.05
C PHE A 91 -1.53 7.79 42.74
N PHE A 92 -0.49 8.09 41.97
CA PHE A 92 0.72 8.71 42.49
C PHE A 92 0.42 10.08 43.11
N ILE A 93 -0.33 10.95 42.42
CA ILE A 93 -0.72 12.26 42.94
C ILE A 93 -1.52 12.10 44.25
N THR A 94 -2.50 11.20 44.27
CA THR A 94 -3.33 10.95 45.45
C THR A 94 -2.49 10.46 46.63
N TYR A 95 -1.55 9.53 46.39
CA TYR A 95 -0.64 9.05 47.43
C TYR A 95 0.18 10.20 48.04
N TYR A 96 0.70 11.11 47.21
CA TYR A 96 1.44 12.27 47.71
C TYR A 96 0.56 13.23 48.53
N GLN A 97 -0.68 13.48 48.09
CA GLN A 97 -1.62 14.31 48.84
C GLN A 97 -1.98 13.70 50.19
N MET A 98 -2.27 12.39 50.24
CA MET A 98 -2.54 11.68 51.49
C MET A 98 -1.33 11.67 52.42
N LYS A 99 -0.13 11.48 51.88
CA LYS A 99 1.11 11.52 52.66
C LYS A 99 1.34 12.90 53.28
N ALA A 100 1.14 13.97 52.51
CA ALA A 100 1.28 15.35 52.99
C ALA A 100 0.25 15.68 54.09
N ALA A 101 -1.00 15.26 53.92
CA ALA A 101 -2.07 15.46 54.90
C ALA A 101 -1.86 14.70 56.21
N LYS A 102 -1.14 13.57 56.19
CA LYS A 102 -0.80 12.79 57.39
C LYS A 102 0.37 13.40 58.19
N SER A 103 1.20 14.22 57.55
CA SER A 103 2.41 14.81 58.16
C SER A 103 2.23 16.23 58.70
N GLY A 104 1.08 16.86 58.50
CA GLY A 104 0.71 18.16 59.07
C GLY A 104 -0.28 18.00 60.21
#